data_AF-A0AAU7Q7N8-F1
#
_entry.id   AF-A0AAU7Q7N8-F1
#
_cell.length_a   1.000
_cell.length_b   1.000
_cell.length_c   1.000
_cell.angle_alpha   90.00
_cell.angle_beta   90.00
_cell.angle_gamma   90.00
#
_symmetry.space_group_name_H-M   'P 1'
#
loop_
_entity.id
_entity.type
_entity.pdbx_description
1 polymer ?
#
loop_
_entity_poly.entity_id
_entity_poly.type
_entity_poly.pdbx_seq_one_letter_code
_entity_poly.pdbx_strand_id
1 'polypeptide(L)'
;MKINNITGRAGRMLEHFSGNIYLIEPENWTYKDYFDEPADEVKIPTYFKLLNEDFDKIINALSGTYSHEEKDQYRYYAVANKLINEYSNDVLNNTLTAPEIQLNKTELEYLNKAVITAFQNLKISSFTLEANPTVGYIQQNRLFAFLSAQATLDTWLLPHPKSDELFQRLLQASEKTI
;
A
#
# COMPACT_ATOMS: atom_id res chain seq x y z
N MET A 1 6.24 -9.51 22.23
CA MET A 1 6.32 -8.73 20.97
C MET A 1 6.84 -9.69 19.88
N LYS A 2 6.03 -10.03 18.86
CA LYS A 2 6.39 -11.03 17.83
C LYS A 2 7.49 -10.46 16.92
N ILE A 3 8.71 -10.99 17.01
CA ILE A 3 9.85 -10.63 16.16
C ILE A 3 9.70 -11.39 14.84
N ASN A 4 9.06 -10.78 13.85
CA ASN A 4 9.04 -11.29 12.47
C ASN A 4 9.20 -10.09 11.53
N ASN A 5 10.45 -9.61 11.30
CA ASN A 5 10.89 -8.92 10.07
C ASN A 5 12.28 -8.23 10.12
N ILE A 6 13.27 -8.71 10.87
CA ILE A 6 14.60 -8.06 10.87
C ILE A 6 15.64 -8.82 10.02
N THR A 7 15.48 -10.14 9.85
CA THR A 7 16.51 -10.99 9.22
C THR A 7 16.66 -10.80 7.70
N GLY A 8 15.66 -10.24 7.01
CA GLY A 8 15.67 -10.12 5.55
C GLY A 8 16.33 -8.84 4.98
N ARG A 9 16.72 -7.87 5.82
CA ARG A 9 17.21 -6.55 5.37
C ARG A 9 18.72 -6.32 5.56
N ALA A 10 19.46 -7.31 6.04
CA ALA A 10 20.89 -7.22 6.37
C ALA A 10 21.85 -7.60 5.21
N GLY A 11 21.35 -7.73 3.97
CA GLY A 11 22.13 -8.21 2.82
C GLY A 11 23.17 -7.23 2.23
N ARG A 12 23.61 -6.20 2.97
CA ARG A 12 24.58 -5.19 2.46
C ARG A 12 25.83 -5.01 3.32
N MET A 13 26.09 -5.87 4.31
CA MET A 13 27.36 -5.86 5.03
C MET A 13 28.19 -7.10 4.64
N LEU A 14 29.10 -6.89 3.70
CA LEU A 14 30.17 -7.83 3.32
C LEU A 14 31.20 -7.90 4.45
N GLU A 15 30.87 -8.62 5.53
CA GLU A 15 31.79 -9.35 6.43
C GLU A 15 30.94 -10.04 7.50
N HIS A 16 31.09 -11.35 7.63
CA HIS A 16 30.19 -12.23 8.38
C HIS A 16 30.22 -11.96 9.89
N PHE A 17 29.31 -11.12 10.39
CA PHE A 17 28.84 -11.25 11.77
C PHE A 17 27.77 -12.35 11.80
N SER A 18 28.15 -13.56 12.21
CA SER A 18 27.19 -14.62 12.53
C SER A 18 26.97 -14.66 14.04
N GLY A 19 25.76 -14.32 14.47
CA GLY A 19 25.35 -14.41 15.87
C GLY A 19 23.97 -13.81 16.05
N ASN A 20 23.17 -14.40 16.94
CA ASN A 20 21.90 -13.83 17.34
C ASN A 20 22.17 -12.79 18.44
N ILE A 21 21.79 -11.53 18.21
CA ILE A 21 21.84 -10.50 19.25
C ILE A 21 20.50 -10.54 19.99
N TYR A 22 20.54 -10.82 21.28
CA TYR A 22 19.37 -10.78 22.15
C TYR A 22 19.45 -9.56 23.06
N LEU A 23 18.41 -8.73 23.03
CA LEU A 23 18.18 -7.71 24.05
C LEU A 23 17.34 -8.36 25.14
N ILE A 24 17.97 -8.65 26.27
CA ILE A 24 17.32 -9.27 27.43
C ILE A 24 17.10 -8.18 28.48
N GLU A 25 15.85 -7.98 28.88
CA GLU A 25 15.50 -7.25 30.10
C GLU A 25 15.47 -8.26 31.24
N PRO A 26 16.46 -8.28 32.16
CA PRO A 26 16.58 -9.33 33.18
C PRO A 26 15.36 -9.40 34.09
N GLU A 27 14.69 -8.28 34.32
CA GLU A 27 13.57 -8.18 35.26
C GLU A 27 12.27 -8.78 34.72
N ASN A 28 12.14 -8.93 33.39
CA ASN A 28 10.94 -9.45 32.72
C ASN A 28 11.16 -10.82 32.04
N TRP A 29 12.33 -11.45 32.25
CA TRP A 29 12.66 -12.71 31.59
C TRP A 29 11.97 -13.90 32.27
N THR A 30 10.82 -14.31 31.75
CA THR A 30 10.21 -15.60 32.09
C THR A 30 10.64 -16.65 31.06
N TYR A 31 11.28 -17.73 31.51
CA TYR A 31 11.55 -18.91 30.68
C TYR A 31 10.21 -19.50 30.22
N LYS A 32 9.84 -19.22 28.97
CA LYS A 32 8.76 -19.93 28.26
C LYS A 32 9.44 -20.85 27.26
N ASP A 33 9.22 -22.15 27.41
CA ASP A 33 9.70 -23.13 26.46
C ASP A 33 9.04 -22.84 25.10
N TYR A 34 9.85 -22.48 24.10
CA TYR A 34 9.38 -22.06 22.77
C TYR A 34 8.68 -23.18 22.00
N PHE A 35 8.66 -24.39 22.55
CA PHE A 35 8.15 -25.62 21.92
C PHE A 35 6.80 -26.10 22.50
N ASP A 36 6.27 -25.45 23.54
CA ASP A 36 5.04 -25.88 24.24
C ASP A 36 3.77 -25.10 23.82
N GLU A 37 3.84 -24.20 22.84
CA GLU A 37 2.62 -23.63 22.27
C GLU A 37 1.98 -24.65 21.32
N PRO A 38 0.68 -25.01 21.48
CA PRO A 38 0.01 -25.89 20.54
C PRO A 38 0.06 -25.25 19.15
N ALA A 39 0.85 -25.87 18.28
CA ALA A 39 0.92 -25.55 16.87
C ALA A 39 -0.45 -25.83 16.26
N ASP A 40 -1.16 -24.77 15.86
CA ASP A 40 -1.97 -24.65 14.64
C ASP A 40 -2.81 -23.36 14.66
N GLU A 41 -2.17 -22.18 14.82
CA GLU A 41 -2.81 -20.94 14.37
C GLU A 41 -2.67 -20.88 12.84
N VAL A 42 -3.78 -21.07 12.11
CA VAL A 42 -3.84 -20.83 10.66
C VAL A 42 -3.51 -19.36 10.41
N LYS A 43 -2.26 -19.09 10.02
CA LYS A 43 -1.79 -17.73 9.71
C LYS A 43 -2.36 -17.27 8.38
N ILE A 44 -3.49 -16.58 8.43
CA ILE A 44 -4.06 -15.91 7.26
C ILE A 44 -3.09 -14.78 6.83
N PRO A 45 -2.69 -14.71 5.54
CA PRO A 45 -1.87 -13.61 5.04
C PRO A 45 -2.55 -12.26 5.29
N THR A 46 -1.75 -11.24 5.64
CA THR A 46 -2.26 -9.89 5.97
C THR A 46 -3.17 -9.30 4.89
N TYR A 47 -2.93 -9.64 3.62
CA TYR A 47 -3.78 -9.24 2.50
C TYR A 47 -5.23 -9.72 2.65
N PHE A 48 -5.42 -11.02 2.89
CA PHE A 48 -6.73 -11.62 3.09
C PHE A 48 -7.35 -11.21 4.42
N LYS A 49 -6.53 -11.05 5.46
CA LYS A 49 -6.98 -10.52 6.75
C LYS A 49 -7.63 -9.13 6.59
N LEU A 50 -6.98 -8.23 5.86
CA LEU A 50 -7.54 -6.90 5.58
C LEU A 50 -8.81 -6.96 4.73
N LEU A 51 -8.85 -7.84 3.71
CA LEU A 51 -10.05 -8.04 2.89
C LEU A 51 -11.25 -8.50 3.72
N ASN A 52 -11.03 -9.39 4.69
CA ASN A 52 -12.07 -9.94 5.53
C ASN A 52 -12.48 -8.99 6.68
N GLU A 53 -11.53 -8.34 7.34
CA GLU A 53 -11.80 -7.54 8.55
C GLU A 53 -12.10 -6.06 8.27
N ASP A 54 -11.54 -5.49 7.20
CA ASP A 54 -11.59 -4.06 6.86
C ASP A 54 -12.19 -3.84 5.46
N PHE A 55 -13.19 -4.65 5.07
CA PHE A 55 -13.80 -4.64 3.75
C PHE A 55 -14.24 -3.24 3.28
N ASP A 56 -15.03 -2.53 4.09
CA ASP A 56 -15.55 -1.20 3.75
C ASP A 56 -14.44 -0.18 3.49
N LYS A 57 -13.33 -0.28 4.23
CA LYS A 57 -12.18 0.61 4.06
C LYS A 57 -11.47 0.35 2.72
N ILE A 58 -11.41 -0.90 2.29
CA ILE A 58 -10.86 -1.27 0.98
C ILE A 58 -11.76 -0.77 -0.15
N ILE A 59 -13.07 -0.88 0.00
CA ILE A 59 -14.03 -0.31 -0.96
C ILE A 59 -13.86 1.21 -1.06
N ASN A 60 -13.74 1.90 0.07
CA ASN A 60 -13.49 3.35 0.10
C ASN A 60 -12.13 3.73 -0.50
N ALA A 61 -11.12 2.87 -0.37
CA ALA A 61 -9.83 3.05 -1.03
C ALA A 61 -9.96 2.88 -2.55
N LEU A 62 -10.70 1.86 -3.03
CA LEU A 62 -10.98 1.64 -4.45
C LEU A 62 -11.76 2.79 -5.11
N SER A 63 -12.69 3.43 -4.39
CA SER A 63 -13.38 4.64 -4.87
C SER A 63 -12.51 5.90 -4.81
N GLY A 64 -11.35 5.85 -4.16
CA GLY A 64 -10.47 6.99 -3.97
C GLY A 64 -11.03 8.05 -3.01
N THR A 65 -11.97 7.68 -2.13
CA THR A 65 -12.62 8.60 -1.17
C THR A 65 -12.17 8.39 0.28
N TYR A 66 -11.08 7.64 0.49
CA TYR A 66 -10.58 7.35 1.84
C TYR A 66 -9.98 8.57 2.54
N SER A 67 -10.22 8.70 3.86
CA SER A 67 -9.74 9.81 4.68
C SER A 67 -8.21 9.75 4.88
N HIS A 68 -7.53 10.88 4.66
CA HIS A 68 -6.06 10.96 4.75
C HIS A 68 -5.56 11.11 6.20
N GLU A 69 -6.47 11.23 7.15
CA GLU A 69 -6.17 11.49 8.56
C GLU A 69 -6.06 10.21 9.39
N GLU A 70 -6.49 9.06 8.84
CA GLU A 70 -6.47 7.80 9.58
C GLU A 70 -5.09 7.13 9.60
N LYS A 71 -4.70 6.67 10.78
CA LYS A 71 -3.48 5.90 10.99
C LYS A 71 -3.54 4.59 10.19
N ASP A 72 -2.43 4.23 9.55
CA ASP A 72 -2.29 3.01 8.73
C ASP A 72 -3.08 2.95 7.40
N GLN A 73 -3.63 4.08 6.94
CA GLN A 73 -4.39 4.18 5.67
C GLN A 73 -3.66 3.64 4.43
N TYR A 74 -2.32 3.70 4.41
CA TYR A 74 -1.50 3.27 3.28
C TYR A 74 -1.69 1.78 2.98
N ARG A 75 -2.08 0.98 3.97
CA ARG A 75 -2.32 -0.46 3.82
C ARG A 75 -3.55 -0.72 2.96
N TYR A 76 -4.62 0.05 3.12
CA TYR A 76 -5.84 -0.10 2.32
C TYR A 76 -5.61 0.28 0.86
N TYR A 77 -4.85 1.35 0.62
CA TYR A 77 -4.43 1.69 -0.74
C TYR A 77 -3.52 0.62 -1.36
N ALA A 78 -2.62 0.00 -0.58
CA ALA A 78 -1.80 -1.09 -1.09
C ALA A 78 -2.65 -2.30 -1.52
N VAL A 79 -3.67 -2.66 -0.73
CA VAL A 79 -4.64 -3.72 -1.07
C VAL A 79 -5.43 -3.34 -2.32
N ALA A 80 -5.98 -2.12 -2.38
CA ALA A 80 -6.74 -1.64 -3.54
C ALA A 80 -5.91 -1.63 -4.83
N ASN A 81 -4.67 -1.14 -4.77
CA ASN A 81 -3.76 -1.14 -5.92
C ASN A 81 -3.41 -2.57 -6.36
N LYS A 82 -3.20 -3.50 -5.41
CA LYS A 82 -2.96 -4.90 -5.71
C LYS A 82 -4.16 -5.52 -6.43
N LEU A 83 -5.39 -5.27 -5.96
CA LEU A 83 -6.62 -5.76 -6.62
C LEU A 83 -6.76 -5.21 -8.05
N ILE A 84 -6.49 -3.92 -8.24
CA ILE A 84 -6.52 -3.28 -9.57
C ILE A 84 -5.46 -3.91 -10.50
N ASN A 85 -4.24 -4.16 -9.99
CA ASN A 85 -3.20 -4.83 -10.75
C ASN A 85 -3.55 -6.29 -11.07
N GLU A 86 -4.17 -7.00 -10.13
CA GLU A 86 -4.62 -8.38 -10.34
C GLU A 86 -5.71 -8.44 -11.41
N TYR A 87 -6.59 -7.44 -11.46
CA TYR A 87 -7.58 -7.30 -12.52
C TYR A 87 -6.93 -7.01 -13.88
N SER A 88 -5.96 -6.09 -13.94
CA SER A 88 -5.28 -5.75 -15.19
C SER A 88 -4.47 -6.90 -15.80
N ASN A 89 -4.08 -7.87 -14.99
CA ASN A 89 -3.34 -9.06 -15.38
C ASN A 89 -4.22 -10.33 -15.50
N ASP A 90 -5.55 -10.20 -15.47
CA ASP A 90 -6.52 -11.31 -15.56
C ASP A 90 -6.35 -12.40 -14.46
N VAL A 91 -5.76 -12.05 -13.31
CA VAL A 91 -5.52 -12.98 -12.18
C VAL A 91 -6.40 -12.70 -10.95
N LEU A 92 -7.27 -11.69 -10.99
CA LEU A 92 -8.16 -11.33 -9.87
C LEU A 92 -9.03 -12.50 -9.39
N ASN A 93 -9.48 -13.36 -10.31
CA ASN A 93 -10.32 -14.50 -9.95
C ASN A 93 -9.63 -15.43 -8.94
N ASN A 94 -8.30 -15.57 -9.00
CA ASN A 94 -7.54 -16.40 -8.05
C ASN A 94 -7.67 -15.86 -6.62
N THR A 95 -7.68 -14.54 -6.46
CA THR A 95 -7.92 -13.89 -5.16
C THR A 95 -9.35 -14.10 -4.71
N LEU A 96 -10.33 -13.95 -5.60
CA LEU A 96 -11.76 -14.08 -5.24
C LEU A 96 -12.16 -15.53 -4.87
N THR A 97 -11.45 -16.53 -5.39
CA THR A 97 -11.67 -17.95 -5.08
C THR A 97 -10.70 -18.53 -4.04
N ALA A 98 -9.85 -17.69 -3.45
CA ALA A 98 -8.84 -18.14 -2.49
C ALA A 98 -9.52 -18.70 -1.22
N PRO A 99 -9.01 -19.81 -0.65
CA PRO A 99 -9.59 -20.42 0.56
C PRO A 99 -9.53 -19.51 1.79
N GLU A 100 -8.67 -18.50 1.78
CA GLU A 100 -8.51 -17.52 2.87
C GLU A 100 -9.57 -16.39 2.83
N ILE A 101 -10.33 -16.24 1.74
CA ILE A 101 -11.43 -15.28 1.66
C ILE A 101 -12.61 -15.80 2.48
N GLN A 102 -13.12 -14.95 3.37
CA GLN A 102 -14.29 -15.24 4.21
C GLN A 102 -15.52 -14.41 3.83
N LEU A 103 -15.42 -13.63 2.76
CA LEU A 103 -16.49 -12.79 2.23
C LEU A 103 -17.63 -13.64 1.66
N ASN A 104 -18.87 -13.16 1.84
CA ASN A 104 -20.03 -13.79 1.25
C ASN A 104 -20.11 -13.50 -0.26
N LYS A 105 -21.01 -14.21 -0.97
CA LYS A 105 -21.16 -14.08 -2.43
C LYS A 105 -21.49 -12.64 -2.87
N THR A 106 -22.34 -11.94 -2.13
CA THR A 106 -22.73 -10.56 -2.43
C THR A 106 -21.54 -9.60 -2.26
N GLU A 107 -20.74 -9.78 -1.20
CA GLU A 107 -19.52 -8.99 -0.95
C GLU A 107 -18.47 -9.25 -2.03
N LEU A 108 -18.29 -10.50 -2.46
CA LEU A 108 -17.41 -10.86 -3.56
C LEU A 108 -17.82 -10.22 -4.89
N GLU A 109 -19.11 -10.28 -5.23
CA GLU A 109 -19.66 -9.63 -6.42
C GLU A 109 -19.48 -8.10 -6.36
N TYR A 110 -19.69 -7.51 -5.18
CA TYR A 110 -19.50 -6.09 -4.96
C TYR A 110 -18.03 -5.68 -5.07
N LEU A 111 -17.11 -6.45 -4.48
CA LEU A 111 -15.67 -6.23 -4.58
C LEU A 111 -15.21 -6.29 -6.04
N ASN A 112 -15.62 -7.34 -6.77
CA ASN A 112 -15.28 -7.48 -8.19
C ASN A 112 -15.75 -6.27 -9.01
N LYS A 113 -17.00 -5.84 -8.80
CA LYS A 113 -17.56 -4.65 -9.46
C LYS A 113 -16.81 -3.38 -9.08
N ALA A 114 -16.44 -3.21 -7.81
CA ALA A 114 -15.69 -2.06 -7.33
C ALA A 114 -14.29 -2.00 -7.96
N VAL A 115 -13.59 -3.13 -8.07
CA VAL A 115 -12.28 -3.23 -8.73
C VAL A 115 -12.37 -2.89 -10.21
N ILE A 116 -13.36 -3.46 -10.93
CA ILE A 116 -13.60 -3.16 -12.36
C ILE A 116 -13.86 -1.67 -12.55
N THR A 117 -14.72 -1.08 -11.71
CA THR A 117 -15.07 0.34 -11.77
C THR A 117 -13.85 1.22 -11.51
N ALA A 118 -13.05 0.88 -10.48
CA ALA A 118 -11.83 1.59 -10.15
C ALA A 118 -10.81 1.55 -11.30
N PHE A 119 -10.64 0.39 -11.93
CA PHE A 119 -9.76 0.22 -13.09
C PHE A 119 -10.26 1.03 -14.30
N GLN A 120 -11.55 0.98 -14.61
CA GLN A 120 -12.15 1.75 -15.71
C GLN A 120 -12.06 3.28 -15.51
N ASN A 121 -12.01 3.73 -14.26
CA ASN A 121 -11.83 5.14 -13.91
C ASN A 121 -10.38 5.61 -14.03
N LEU A 122 -9.41 4.72 -14.27
CA LEU A 122 -8.03 5.09 -14.52
C LEU A 122 -7.93 5.78 -15.87
N LYS A 123 -7.56 7.06 -15.86
CA LYS A 123 -7.30 7.86 -17.07
C LYS A 123 -5.88 7.67 -17.60
N ILE A 124 -5.01 7.08 -16.79
CA ILE A 124 -3.61 6.87 -17.08
C ILE A 124 -3.43 5.52 -17.77
N SER A 125 -2.59 5.47 -18.80
CA SER A 125 -2.23 4.22 -19.48
C SER A 125 -1.50 3.25 -18.56
N SER A 126 -1.67 1.94 -18.79
CA SER A 126 -0.95 0.88 -18.06
C SER A 126 0.57 1.09 -18.07
N PHE A 127 1.14 1.47 -19.21
CA PHE A 127 2.57 1.76 -19.34
C PHE A 127 3.06 2.84 -18.36
N THR A 128 2.31 3.93 -18.20
CA THR A 128 2.68 5.02 -17.27
C THR A 128 2.55 4.58 -15.81
N LEU A 129 1.54 3.76 -15.51
CA LEU A 129 1.34 3.19 -14.18
C LEU A 129 2.50 2.24 -13.80
N GLU A 130 2.96 1.43 -14.75
CA GLU A 130 4.10 0.52 -14.60
C GLU A 130 5.45 1.25 -14.48
N ALA A 131 5.60 2.41 -15.14
CA ALA A 131 6.81 3.22 -15.06
C ALA A 131 7.07 3.80 -13.66
N ASN A 132 6.03 3.95 -12.84
CA ASN A 132 6.11 4.51 -11.49
C ASN A 132 5.54 3.53 -10.43
N PRO A 133 6.15 2.34 -10.25
CA PRO A 133 5.58 1.26 -9.45
C PRO A 133 5.53 1.56 -7.95
N THR A 134 6.24 2.61 -7.51
CA THR A 134 6.28 3.05 -6.10
C THR A 134 5.10 3.95 -5.73
N VAL A 135 4.33 4.44 -6.70
CA VAL A 135 3.15 5.28 -6.49
C VAL A 135 1.90 4.48 -6.85
N GLY A 136 0.93 4.42 -5.95
CA GLY A 136 -0.32 3.70 -6.19
C GLY A 136 -1.12 4.24 -7.37
N TYR A 137 -1.82 3.38 -8.10
CA TYR A 137 -2.57 3.74 -9.31
C TYR A 137 -3.63 4.82 -9.04
N ILE A 138 -4.32 4.73 -7.90
CA ILE A 138 -5.33 5.71 -7.49
C ILE A 138 -4.68 7.10 -7.27
N GLN A 139 -3.52 7.13 -6.61
CA GLN A 139 -2.76 8.37 -6.36
C GLN A 139 -2.24 8.96 -7.66
N GLN A 140 -1.67 8.12 -8.54
CA GLN A 140 -1.24 8.55 -9.87
C GLN A 140 -2.41 9.16 -10.65
N ASN A 141 -3.56 8.48 -10.68
CA ASN A 141 -4.76 8.94 -11.40
C ASN A 141 -5.27 10.29 -10.87
N ARG A 142 -5.25 10.48 -9.54
CA ARG A 142 -5.62 11.76 -8.92
C ARG A 142 -4.64 12.87 -9.31
N LEU A 143 -3.34 12.60 -9.25
CA LEU A 143 -2.31 13.56 -9.66
C LEU A 143 -2.47 13.93 -11.14
N PHE A 144 -2.69 12.95 -12.01
CA PHE A 144 -2.92 13.21 -13.43
C PHE A 144 -4.17 14.05 -13.68
N ALA A 145 -5.28 13.74 -13.01
CA ALA A 145 -6.51 14.53 -13.11
C ALA A 145 -6.28 15.98 -12.64
N PHE A 146 -5.54 16.16 -11.54
CA PHE A 146 -5.18 17.47 -11.02
C PHE A 146 -4.32 18.28 -12.00
N LEU A 147 -3.26 17.67 -12.54
CA LEU A 147 -2.36 18.32 -13.51
C LEU A 147 -3.09 18.64 -14.82
N SER A 148 -3.95 17.74 -15.29
CA SER A 148 -4.73 17.92 -16.53
C SER A 148 -5.78 19.04 -16.41
N ALA A 149 -6.20 19.37 -15.19
CA ALA A 149 -7.13 20.47 -14.93
C ALA A 149 -6.44 21.85 -14.89
N GLN A 150 -5.11 21.90 -14.86
CA GLN A 150 -4.38 23.17 -14.84
C GLN A 150 -4.32 23.79 -16.24
N ALA A 151 -4.58 25.09 -16.34
CA ALA A 151 -4.45 25.82 -17.60
C ALA A 151 -2.99 25.91 -18.09
N THR A 152 -2.03 25.90 -17.17
CA THR A 152 -0.58 25.97 -17.45
C THR A 152 0.15 25.09 -16.44
N LEU A 153 1.14 24.32 -16.91
CA LEU A 153 2.02 23.52 -16.07
C LEU A 153 3.30 24.27 -15.68
N ASP A 154 3.54 25.46 -16.24
CA ASP A 154 4.78 26.21 -16.02
C ASP A 154 4.99 26.57 -14.56
N THR A 155 3.90 26.76 -13.80
CA THR A 155 3.94 27.03 -12.36
C THR A 155 4.32 25.81 -11.52
N TRP A 156 4.16 24.60 -12.07
CA TRP A 156 4.49 23.33 -11.42
C TRP A 156 5.89 22.83 -11.76
N LEU A 157 6.53 23.41 -12.78
CA LEU A 157 7.93 23.13 -13.09
C LEU A 157 8.83 23.74 -12.01
N LEU A 158 9.67 22.90 -11.41
CA LEU A 158 10.70 23.36 -10.49
C LEU A 158 11.80 24.07 -11.30
N PRO A 159 12.13 25.33 -10.97
CA PRO A 159 13.24 26.02 -11.61
C PRO A 159 14.56 25.38 -11.22
N HIS A 160 15.64 25.78 -11.90
CA HIS A 160 16.98 25.31 -11.58
C HIS A 160 17.28 25.51 -10.06
N PRO A 161 17.98 24.56 -9.39
CA PRO A 161 18.21 24.64 -7.94
C PRO A 161 18.93 25.91 -7.43
N LYS A 162 19.60 26.64 -8.34
CA LYS A 162 20.27 27.93 -8.05
C LYS A 162 19.45 29.16 -8.47
N SER A 163 18.20 28.97 -8.89
CA SER A 163 17.32 30.07 -9.26
C SER A 163 16.85 30.81 -8.00
N ASP A 164 16.85 32.14 -8.07
CA ASP A 164 16.31 32.99 -7.00
C ASP A 164 14.81 32.76 -6.75
N GLU A 165 14.09 32.17 -7.72
CA GLU A 165 12.66 31.89 -7.64
C GLU A 165 12.34 30.52 -7.00
N LEU A 166 13.34 29.67 -6.75
CA LEU A 166 13.14 28.31 -6.24
C LEU A 166 12.35 28.28 -4.94
N PHE A 167 12.70 29.13 -3.98
CA PHE A 167 12.05 29.15 -2.67
C PHE A 167 10.56 29.47 -2.80
N GLN A 168 10.21 30.48 -3.62
CA GLN A 168 8.82 30.88 -3.84
C GLN A 168 8.03 29.78 -4.55
N ARG A 169 8.64 29.10 -5.53
CA ARG A 169 8.02 27.96 -6.23
C ARG A 169 7.77 26.78 -5.29
N LEU A 170 8.70 26.47 -4.39
CA LEU A 170 8.53 25.41 -3.39
C LEU A 170 7.44 25.75 -2.37
N LEU A 171 7.39 27.01 -1.91
CA LEU A 171 6.34 27.48 -0.99
C LEU A 171 4.95 27.33 -1.63
N GLN A 172 4.79 27.82 -2.86
CA GLN A 172 3.53 27.72 -3.60
C GLN A 172 3.09 26.27 -3.83
N ALA A 173 4.04 25.36 -4.13
CA ALA A 173 3.74 23.94 -4.24
C ALA A 173 3.29 23.38 -2.89
N SER A 174 3.97 23.71 -1.80
CA SER A 174 3.65 23.20 -0.47
C SER A 174 2.26 23.64 0.02
N GLU A 175 1.87 24.89 -0.20
CA GLU A 175 0.55 25.42 0.19
C GLU A 175 -0.62 24.75 -0.54
N LYS A 176 -0.39 24.30 -1.79
CA LYS A 176 -1.42 23.61 -2.59
C LYS A 176 -1.53 22.11 -2.29
N THR A 177 -0.61 21.56 -1.48
CA THR A 177 -0.55 20.12 -1.18
C THR A 177 -0.93 19.78 0.27
N ILE A 178 -1.25 20.79 1.09
CA ILE A 178 -1.85 20.67 2.43
C ILE A 178 -3.37 20.79 2.27
#